data_AF-A0A3D4UQ87-F1
#
_entry.id   AF-A0A3D4UQ87-F1
#
_cell.length_a   1.000
_cell.length_b   1.000
_cell.length_c   1.000
_cell.angle_alpha   90.00
_cell.angle_beta   90.00
_cell.angle_gamma   90.00
#
_symmetry.space_group_name_H-M   'P 1'
#
loop_
_entity.id
_entity.type
_entity.pdbx_description
1 polymer ?
#
loop_
_entity_poly.entity_id
_entity_poly.type
_entity_poly.pdbx_seq_one_letter_code
_entity_poly.pdbx_strand_id
1 'polypeptide(L)'
;MGRLSKQKQVSEIVKCGKDPAYFFNKYLKIQHPVRGLIPFDTYDFQDECVEDFINHRFNIVLKSRQLGLSTLVAAYSVWMAIFQREKNILIIATKLSVAQNFITKVKTMIKSLPPWLMLPEIVANNKQQIQFNHGSSIKAIPTSE
;
A
#
# COMPACT_ATOMS: atom_id res chain seq x y z
N MET A 1 14.69 19.02 -5.54
CA MET A 1 13.94 18.24 -6.55
C MET A 1 13.18 19.20 -7.44
N GLY A 2 13.51 19.28 -8.74
CA GLY A 2 12.81 20.17 -9.66
C GLY A 2 11.34 19.76 -9.80
N ARG A 3 10.42 20.75 -9.86
CA ARG A 3 9.00 20.50 -10.16
C ARG A 3 8.91 19.78 -11.51
N LEU A 4 8.39 18.56 -11.52
CA LEU A 4 8.02 17.90 -12.78
C LEU A 4 7.01 18.78 -13.51
N SER A 5 7.11 18.87 -14.84
CA SER A 5 6.04 19.50 -15.62
C SER A 5 4.74 18.72 -15.43
N LYS A 6 3.59 19.39 -15.55
CA LYS A 6 2.27 18.74 -15.40
C LYS A 6 2.14 17.49 -16.27
N GLN A 7 2.63 17.54 -17.51
CA GLN A 7 2.66 16.38 -18.42
C GLN A 7 3.48 15.21 -17.85
N LYS A 8 4.67 15.50 -17.29
CA LYS A 8 5.52 14.46 -16.67
C LYS A 8 4.88 13.87 -15.42
N GLN A 9 4.14 14.66 -14.64
CA GLN A 9 3.39 14.14 -13.48
C GLN A 9 2.28 13.19 -13.93
N VAL A 10 1.51 13.55 -14.96
CA VAL A 10 0.46 12.68 -15.50
C VAL A 10 1.04 11.36 -16.03
N SER A 11 2.14 11.41 -16.80
CA SER A 11 2.78 10.18 -17.28
C SER A 11 3.30 9.30 -16.14
N GLU A 12 3.82 9.92 -15.09
CA GLU A 12 4.34 9.22 -13.92
C GLU A 12 3.22 8.55 -13.11
N ILE A 13 2.10 9.25 -12.91
CA ILE A 13 0.89 8.71 -12.26
C ILE A 13 0.38 7.49 -13.03
N VAL A 14 0.29 7.58 -14.35
CA VAL A 14 -0.14 6.45 -15.20
C VAL A 14 0.82 5.28 -15.09
N LYS A 15 2.13 5.54 -15.04
CA LYS A 15 3.14 4.50 -14.85
C LYS A 15 2.97 3.81 -13.48
N CYS A 16 2.83 4.57 -12.40
CA CYS A 16 2.59 4.00 -11.06
C CYS A 16 1.28 3.20 -10.98
N GLY A 17 0.23 3.64 -11.67
CA GLY A 17 -1.04 2.92 -11.71
C GLY A 17 -0.99 1.61 -12.50
N LYS A 18 -0.06 1.47 -13.46
CA LYS A 18 0.12 0.25 -14.26
C LYS A 18 1.14 -0.72 -13.67
N ASP A 19 2.16 -0.20 -13.00
CA ASP A 19 3.28 -0.96 -12.47
C ASP A 19 3.41 -0.73 -10.94
N PRO A 20 2.82 -1.62 -10.13
CA PRO A 20 2.87 -1.50 -8.68
C PRO A 20 4.28 -1.67 -8.12
N ALA A 21 5.10 -2.60 -8.64
CA ALA A 21 6.46 -2.81 -8.17
C ALA A 21 7.30 -1.53 -8.37
N TYR A 22 7.18 -0.89 -9.53
CA TYR A 22 7.80 0.42 -9.77
C TYR A 22 7.31 1.49 -8.80
N PHE A 23 6.00 1.55 -8.52
CA PHE A 23 5.44 2.48 -7.55
C PHE A 23 6.01 2.26 -6.13
N PHE A 24 6.14 0.99 -5.71
CA PHE A 24 6.68 0.61 -4.40
C PHE A 24 8.10 1.11 -4.23
N ASN A 25 8.98 0.68 -5.14
CA ASN A 25 10.42 0.96 -5.10
C ASN A 25 10.74 2.46 -5.21
N LYS A 26 9.94 3.21 -5.98
CA LYS A 26 10.22 4.62 -6.25
C LYS A 26 9.63 5.58 -5.22
N TYR A 27 8.45 5.28 -4.68
CA TYR A 27 7.67 6.27 -3.91
C TYR A 27 7.38 5.86 -2.47
N LEU A 28 7.31 4.57 -2.17
CA LEU A 28 6.95 4.13 -0.83
C LEU A 28 8.16 4.13 0.09
N LYS A 29 7.88 4.41 1.36
CA LYS A 29 8.85 4.30 2.43
C LYS A 29 8.30 3.46 3.58
N ILE A 30 9.20 2.77 4.26
CA ILE A 30 8.90 1.90 5.41
C ILE A 30 9.68 2.35 6.64
N GLN A 31 9.10 2.08 7.80
CA GLN A 31 9.73 2.34 9.08
C GLN A 31 10.76 1.25 9.38
N HIS A 32 12.03 1.63 9.45
CA HIS A 32 13.10 0.81 9.99
C HIS A 32 13.28 1.09 11.49
N PRO A 33 13.57 0.08 12.33
CA PRO A 33 13.70 0.26 13.79
C PRO A 33 14.83 1.22 14.18
N VAL A 34 16.00 1.11 13.54
CA VAL A 34 17.17 1.96 13.84
C VAL A 34 17.30 3.16 12.89
N ARG A 35 17.22 2.94 11.58
CA ARG A 35 17.46 3.94 10.53
C ARG A 35 16.32 4.92 10.28
N GLY A 36 15.19 4.79 10.98
CA GLY A 36 14.02 5.63 10.73
C GLY A 36 13.32 5.27 9.41
N LEU A 37 12.83 6.27 8.69
CA LEU A 37 12.06 6.07 7.46
C LEU A 37 13.00 5.85 6.27
N ILE A 38 12.96 4.66 5.67
CA ILE A 38 13.81 4.27 4.53
C ILE A 38 12.97 3.96 3.28
N PRO A 39 13.54 4.04 2.07
CA PRO A 39 12.88 3.56 0.85
C PRO A 39 12.42 2.10 0.99
N PHE A 40 11.26 1.78 0.43
CA PHE A 40 10.79 0.40 0.35
C PHE A 40 11.32 -0.25 -0.93
N ASP A 41 12.49 -0.88 -0.80
CA ASP A 41 13.13 -1.64 -1.87
C ASP A 41 12.67 -3.10 -1.77
N THR A 42 11.92 -3.58 -2.77
CA THR A 42 11.39 -4.95 -2.79
C THR A 42 12.50 -5.94 -3.15
N TYR A 43 12.39 -7.15 -2.62
CA TYR A 43 13.21 -8.26 -3.08
C TYR A 43 12.57 -8.93 -4.28
N ASP A 44 13.36 -9.63 -5.11
CA ASP A 44 12.87 -10.32 -6.31
C ASP A 44 11.64 -11.21 -6.03
N PHE A 45 11.66 -12.00 -4.96
CA PHE A 45 10.51 -12.84 -4.59
C PHE A 45 9.25 -12.04 -4.21
N GLN A 46 9.42 -10.81 -3.73
CA GLN A 46 8.29 -9.93 -3.41
C GLN A 46 7.68 -9.35 -4.68
N ASP A 47 8.50 -9.07 -5.70
CA ASP A 47 8.00 -8.65 -7.00
C ASP A 47 7.23 -9.79 -7.69
N GLU A 48 7.75 -11.03 -7.62
CA GLU A 48 7.03 -12.23 -8.07
C GLU A 48 5.67 -12.38 -7.34
N CYS A 49 5.65 -12.22 -6.02
CA CYS A 49 4.39 -12.27 -5.25
C CYS A 49 3.40 -11.19 -5.71
N VAL A 50 3.87 -9.99 -6.05
CA VAL A 50 3.00 -8.89 -6.50
C VAL A 50 2.42 -9.19 -7.87
N GLU A 51 3.21 -9.76 -8.77
CA GLU A 51 2.75 -10.23 -10.07
C GLU A 51 1.64 -11.29 -9.91
N ASP A 52 1.84 -12.28 -9.04
CA ASP A 52 0.81 -13.28 -8.71
C ASP A 52 -0.47 -12.65 -8.14
N PHE A 53 -0.34 -11.62 -7.28
CA PHE A 53 -1.49 -10.90 -6.73
C PHE A 53 -2.33 -10.14 -7.77
N ILE A 54 -1.71 -9.75 -8.89
CA ILE A 54 -2.37 -9.06 -10.01
C ILE A 54 -3.00 -10.07 -10.97
N ASN A 55 -2.24 -11.13 -11.30
CA ASN A 55 -2.65 -12.14 -12.27
C ASN A 55 -3.74 -13.06 -11.74
N HIS A 56 -3.79 -13.28 -10.42
CA HIS A 56 -4.74 -14.19 -9.79
C HIS A 56 -5.66 -13.48 -8.82
N ARG A 57 -6.97 -13.73 -8.94
CA ARG A 57 -7.98 -13.19 -8.02
C ARG A 57 -7.82 -13.73 -6.60
N PHE A 58 -7.41 -14.98 -6.45
CA PHE A 58 -7.23 -15.67 -5.17
C PHE A 58 -5.81 -16.21 -5.07
N ASN A 59 -5.12 -15.87 -3.98
CA ASN A 59 -3.74 -16.26 -3.73
C ASN A 59 -3.61 -16.85 -2.33
N ILE A 60 -2.93 -17.99 -2.23
CA ILE A 60 -2.55 -18.62 -0.96
C ILE A 60 -1.03 -18.64 -0.91
N VAL A 61 -0.42 -17.89 0.01
CA VAL A 61 1.03 -17.76 0.09
C VAL A 61 1.56 -18.59 1.26
N LEU A 62 2.15 -19.75 0.96
CA LEU A 62 2.96 -20.50 1.93
C LEU A 62 4.31 -19.82 2.07
N LYS A 63 4.65 -19.36 3.27
CA LYS A 63 5.85 -18.55 3.48
C LYS A 63 6.54 -18.80 4.81
N SER A 64 7.84 -18.54 4.85
CA SER A 64 8.62 -18.56 6.09
C SER A 64 8.38 -17.29 6.93
N ARG A 65 9.08 -17.19 8.07
CA ARG A 65 9.04 -16.03 8.97
C ARG A 65 9.98 -14.94 8.47
N GLN A 66 9.73 -13.70 8.89
CA GLN A 66 10.63 -12.54 8.67
C GLN A 66 10.86 -12.10 7.22
N LEU A 67 10.04 -12.55 6.26
CA LEU A 67 10.10 -12.14 4.84
C LEU A 67 9.50 -10.76 4.52
N GLY A 68 8.91 -10.07 5.51
CA GLY A 68 8.29 -8.77 5.27
C GLY A 68 6.99 -8.79 4.44
N LEU A 69 6.35 -9.95 4.26
CA LEU A 69 5.14 -10.07 3.41
C LEU A 69 3.99 -9.14 3.85
N SER A 70 3.80 -8.90 5.14
CA SER A 70 2.77 -7.95 5.61
C SER A 70 3.06 -6.51 5.17
N THR A 71 4.32 -6.15 4.97
CA THR A 71 4.72 -4.85 4.42
C THR A 71 4.41 -4.78 2.93
N LEU A 72 4.73 -5.84 2.17
CA LEU A 72 4.39 -5.96 0.76
C LEU A 72 2.88 -5.84 0.51
N VAL A 73 2.07 -6.58 1.27
CA VAL A 73 0.60 -6.54 1.13
C VAL A 73 0.03 -5.18 1.56
N ALA A 74 0.67 -4.48 2.50
CA ALA A 74 0.30 -3.10 2.84
C ALA A 74 0.59 -2.14 1.68
N ALA A 75 1.74 -2.27 1.01
CA ALA A 75 2.07 -1.52 -0.19
C ALA A 75 1.07 -1.78 -1.32
N TYR A 76 0.74 -3.05 -1.56
CA TYR A 76 -0.28 -3.45 -2.52
C TYR A 76 -1.67 -2.87 -2.21
N SER A 77 -2.05 -2.86 -0.92
CA SER A 77 -3.30 -2.24 -0.47
C SER A 77 -3.32 -0.74 -0.72
N VAL A 78 -2.20 -0.04 -0.50
CA VAL A 78 -2.07 1.39 -0.81
C VAL A 78 -2.22 1.63 -2.31
N TRP A 79 -1.54 0.85 -3.14
CA TRP A 79 -1.64 0.97 -4.60
C TRP A 79 -3.08 0.75 -5.09
N MET A 80 -3.75 -0.32 -4.65
CA MET A 80 -5.16 -0.55 -4.97
C MET A 80 -6.03 0.62 -4.53
N ALA A 81 -5.84 1.12 -3.31
CA ALA A 81 -6.67 2.19 -2.76
C ALA A 81 -6.48 3.55 -3.45
N ILE A 82 -5.31 3.81 -4.04
CA ILE A 82 -5.00 5.09 -4.73
C ILE A 82 -5.36 5.05 -6.21
N PHE A 83 -5.07 3.95 -6.89
CA PHE A 83 -5.18 3.86 -8.35
C PHE A 83 -6.46 3.18 -8.83
N GLN A 84 -7.26 2.60 -7.93
CA GLN A 84 -8.53 1.96 -8.26
C GLN A 84 -9.68 2.56 -7.44
N ARG A 85 -10.79 2.86 -8.11
CA ARG A 85 -12.00 3.44 -7.49
C ARG A 85 -12.85 2.37 -6.82
N GLU A 86 -13.58 2.76 -5.77
CA GLU A 86 -14.57 1.93 -5.07
C GLU A 86 -14.06 0.57 -4.58
N LYS A 87 -12.76 0.49 -4.21
CA LYS A 87 -12.16 -0.72 -3.66
C LYS A 87 -12.30 -0.78 -2.15
N ASN A 88 -13.05 -1.75 -1.65
CA ASN A 88 -13.14 -2.08 -0.24
C ASN A 88 -12.09 -3.14 0.12
N ILE A 89 -11.04 -2.73 0.80
CA ILE A 89 -9.89 -3.59 1.16
C ILE A 89 -10.01 -3.94 2.64
N LEU A 90 -10.22 -5.22 2.93
CA LEU A 90 -10.43 -5.72 4.27
C LEU A 90 -9.22 -6.49 4.77
N ILE A 91 -8.68 -6.07 5.91
CA ILE A 91 -7.56 -6.70 6.59
C ILE A 91 -8.11 -7.47 7.78
N ILE A 92 -8.09 -8.79 7.67
CA ILE A 92 -8.60 -9.71 8.68
C ILE A 92 -7.43 -10.31 9.43
N ALA A 93 -7.47 -10.27 10.77
CA ALA A 93 -6.49 -10.96 11.61
C ALA A 93 -7.17 -11.56 12.84
N THR A 94 -6.54 -12.56 13.46
CA THR A 94 -7.06 -13.21 14.67
C THR A 94 -7.28 -12.24 15.83
N LYS A 95 -6.46 -11.19 15.93
CA LYS A 95 -6.59 -10.12 16.92
C LYS A 95 -6.70 -8.77 16.21
N LEU A 96 -7.63 -7.92 16.67
CA LEU A 96 -7.80 -6.57 16.13
C LEU A 96 -6.51 -5.74 16.18
N SER A 97 -5.70 -5.89 17.23
CA SER A 97 -4.41 -5.17 17.35
C SER A 97 -3.42 -5.54 16.24
N VAL A 98 -3.45 -6.79 15.75
CA VAL A 98 -2.61 -7.24 14.63
C VAL A 98 -3.06 -6.57 13.33
N ALA A 99 -4.37 -6.48 13.09
CA ALA A 99 -4.93 -5.78 11.94
C ALA A 99 -4.68 -4.26 12.02
N GLN A 100 -4.76 -3.65 13.20
CA GLN A 100 -4.41 -2.23 13.40
C GLN A 100 -2.93 -1.94 13.10
N ASN A 101 -2.02 -2.85 13.45
CA ASN A 101 -0.60 -2.73 13.08
C ASN A 101 -0.34 -2.76 11.57
N PHE A 102 -1.25 -3.34 10.80
CA PHE A 102 -1.23 -3.26 9.34
C PHE A 102 -1.63 -1.85 8.87
N ILE A 103 -2.72 -1.31 9.42
CA ILE A 103 -3.18 0.07 9.13
C ILE A 103 -2.08 1.10 9.43
N THR A 104 -1.29 0.92 10.49
CA THR A 104 -0.14 1.78 10.77
C THR A 104 0.87 1.81 9.62
N LYS A 105 1.16 0.66 8.98
CA LYS A 105 2.08 0.58 7.83
C LYS A 105 1.51 1.32 6.62
N VAL A 106 0.23 1.09 6.33
CA VAL A 106 -0.51 1.77 5.26
C VAL A 106 -0.44 3.29 5.44
N LYS A 107 -0.67 3.80 6.66
CA LYS A 107 -0.56 5.24 6.96
C LYS A 107 0.84 5.78 6.75
N THR A 108 1.88 5.06 7.17
CA THR A 108 3.28 5.47 6.97
C THR A 108 3.58 5.59 5.48
N MET A 109 3.16 4.60 4.68
CA MET A 109 3.34 4.59 3.23
C MET A 109 2.62 5.77 2.56
N ILE A 110 1.34 5.99 2.88
CA ILE A 110 0.57 7.12 2.33
C ILE A 110 1.22 8.46 2.66
N LYS A 111 1.68 8.66 3.91
CA LYS A 111 2.35 9.91 4.33
C LYS A 111 3.68 10.16 3.62
N SER A 112 4.31 9.10 3.08
CA SER A 112 5.57 9.23 2.35
C SER A 112 5.40 9.67 0.89
N LEU A 113 4.17 9.62 0.36
CA LEU A 113 3.89 9.96 -1.03
C LEU A 113 3.99 11.46 -1.29
N PRO A 114 4.50 11.86 -2.46
CA PRO A 114 4.46 13.26 -2.85
C PRO A 114 3.00 13.68 -3.12
N PRO A 115 2.60 14.92 -2.75
CA PRO A 115 1.20 15.34 -2.84
C PRO A 115 0.57 15.21 -4.23
N TRP A 116 1.36 15.37 -5.30
CA TRP A 116 0.87 15.26 -6.68
C TRP A 116 0.55 13.82 -7.12
N LEU A 117 1.05 12.81 -6.40
CA LEU A 117 0.78 11.39 -6.67
C LEU A 117 -0.40 10.87 -5.83
N MET A 118 -0.79 11.59 -4.78
CA MET A 118 -1.94 11.29 -3.95
C MET A 118 -3.20 11.78 -4.67
N LEU A 119 -3.77 10.91 -5.52
CA LEU A 119 -4.92 11.24 -6.36
C LEU A 119 -6.21 11.47 -5.55
N PRO A 120 -6.64 10.52 -4.68
CA PRO A 120 -7.76 10.78 -3.80
C PRO A 120 -7.41 11.59 -2.57
N GLU A 121 -8.43 12.26 -2.06
CA GLU A 121 -8.39 12.87 -0.73
C GLU A 121 -8.83 11.87 0.33
N ILE A 122 -8.17 11.92 1.49
CA ILE A 122 -8.51 11.07 2.64
C ILE A 122 -9.68 11.72 3.39
N VAL A 123 -10.83 11.06 3.39
CA VAL A 123 -12.06 11.54 4.06
C VAL A 123 -12.21 10.99 5.48
N ALA A 124 -11.63 9.82 5.76
CA ALA A 124 -11.62 9.25 7.11
C ALA A 124 -10.25 8.62 7.41
N ASN A 125 -9.75 8.83 8.63
CA ASN A 125 -8.45 8.33 9.06
C ASN A 125 -8.46 8.05 10.57
N ASN A 126 -8.71 6.80 10.96
CA ASN A 126 -8.72 6.36 12.35
C ASN A 126 -7.85 5.11 12.54
N LYS A 127 -7.74 4.57 13.76
CA LYS A 127 -6.84 3.43 14.05
C LYS A 127 -7.18 2.15 13.26
N GLN A 128 -8.42 2.00 12.79
CA GLN A 128 -8.90 0.80 12.12
C GLN A 128 -9.16 1.01 10.63
N GLN A 129 -9.29 2.25 10.16
CA GLN A 129 -9.75 2.54 8.81
C GLN A 129 -9.10 3.78 8.20
N ILE A 130 -8.88 3.70 6.89
CA ILE A 130 -8.66 4.83 5.99
C ILE A 130 -9.71 4.78 4.89
N GLN A 131 -10.33 5.91 4.58
CA GLN A 131 -11.31 6.04 3.49
C GLN A 131 -10.94 7.22 2.59
N PHE A 132 -11.18 7.04 1.30
CA PHE A 132 -10.88 7.98 0.23
C PHE A 132 -12.17 8.54 -0.37
N ASN A 133 -12.12 9.77 -0.87
CA ASN A 133 -13.28 10.47 -1.45
C ASN A 133 -13.88 9.75 -2.69
N HIS A 134 -13.11 8.95 -3.41
CA HIS A 134 -13.60 8.14 -4.53
C HIS A 134 -14.12 6.74 -4.14
N GLY A 135 -14.48 6.55 -2.86
CA GLY A 135 -15.15 5.35 -2.38
C GLY A 135 -14.24 4.16 -2.02
N SER A 136 -12.93 4.24 -2.24
CA SER A 136 -12.03 3.17 -1.77
C SER A 136 -11.75 3.30 -0.28
N SER A 137 -11.51 2.17 0.37
CA SER A 137 -11.24 2.12 1.81
C SER A 137 -10.32 0.94 2.16
N ILE A 138 -9.56 1.11 3.24
CA ILE A 138 -8.77 0.03 3.86
C ILE A 138 -9.24 -0.07 5.31
N LYS A 139 -9.82 -1.21 5.69
CA LYS A 139 -10.42 -1.45 7.01
C LYS A 139 -9.80 -2.69 7.68
N ALA A 140 -9.52 -2.57 8.96
CA ALA A 140 -9.04 -3.66 9.82
C ALA A 140 -10.18 -4.24 10.65
N ILE A 141 -10.34 -5.57 10.62
CA ILE A 141 -11.32 -6.31 11.44
C ILE A 141 -10.68 -7.55 12.08
N PRO A 142 -11.19 -8.03 13.23
CA PRO A 142 -10.85 -9.36 13.73
C PRO A 142 -11.51 -10.47 12.91
N THR A 143 -11.01 -11.70 13.00
CA THR A 143 -11.61 -12.89 12.35
C THR A 143 -12.97 -13.27 12.94
N SER A 144 -13.25 -12.88 14.18
CA SER A 144 -14.49 -13.17 14.89
C SER A 144 -15.14 -11.86 15.30
N GLU A 145 -16.21 -11.49 14.59
CA GLU A 145 -17.37 -10.80 15.16
C GLU A 145 -18.38 -11.86 15.61
#